data_AF-A0AAV8D1E9-F1
#
_entry.id   AF-A0AAV8D1E9-F1
#
_cell.length_a   1.000
_cell.length_b   1.000
_cell.length_c   1.000
_cell.angle_alpha   90.00
_cell.angle_beta   90.00
_cell.angle_gamma   90.00
#
_symmetry.space_group_name_H-M   'P 1'
#
loop_
_entity.id
_entity.type
_entity.pdbx_description
1 polymer ?
#
loop_
_entity_poly.entity_id
_entity_poly.type
_entity_poly.pdbx_seq_one_letter_code
_entity_poly.pdbx_strand_id
1 'polypeptide(L)'
;MKLSVSFLLFLSLFVSFLFTIRADTKSTDSCSSNEAVSSLVPFYSSSFHCLSAWSSQSFVLRYARTDTNKWSYVLSAPDTNAYVGIGFSHDGDMEESSAMVGWFDSSSKGVIKQYYLGDMESSACPPDQGNLTLVKNSTLIAMHSSTIYLAFEVITDQPTPYLIYAVGHPGDLPSSNYYLDEHHDRATAKFDANSGIINGAGSSSGFTKARKHSLLVILGWGLLIPIGAITTRMSIICLAKRRPYSDTKSYLRSPKDTTQATPIL
;
A
#
# COMPACT_ATOMS: atom_id res chain seq x y z
N MET A 1 -4.32 25.50 36.96
CA MET A 1 -5.20 24.49 36.32
C MET A 1 -4.94 23.14 36.97
N LYS A 2 -5.94 22.52 37.61
CA LYS A 2 -5.80 21.15 38.12
C LYS A 2 -6.13 20.19 36.97
N LEU A 3 -5.12 19.57 36.37
CA LEU A 3 -5.35 18.50 35.40
C LEU A 3 -5.98 17.31 36.14
N SER A 4 -7.16 16.89 35.68
CA SER A 4 -7.89 15.77 36.26
C SER A 4 -7.08 14.47 36.08
N VAL A 5 -7.02 13.63 37.11
CA VAL A 5 -6.37 12.31 37.06
C VAL A 5 -6.91 11.46 35.90
N SER A 6 -8.19 11.63 35.57
CA SER A 6 -8.83 10.97 34.42
C SER A 6 -8.24 11.40 33.08
N PHE A 7 -7.77 12.65 32.97
CA PHE A 7 -7.14 13.16 31.75
C PHE A 7 -5.72 12.61 31.57
N LEU A 8 -4.97 12.47 32.67
CA LEU A 8 -3.63 11.89 32.66
C LEU A 8 -3.65 10.39 32.31
N LEU A 9 -4.65 9.65 32.80
CA LEU A 9 -4.86 8.24 32.43
C LEU A 9 -5.20 8.06 30.95
N PHE A 10 -6.06 8.93 30.40
CA PHE A 10 -6.41 8.89 28.99
C PHE A 10 -5.21 9.19 28.08
N LEU A 11 -4.39 10.18 28.47
CA LEU A 11 -3.17 10.53 27.74
C LEU A 11 -2.15 9.38 27.77
N SER A 12 -1.99 8.71 28.92
CA SER A 12 -1.10 7.55 29.07
C SER A 12 -1.53 6.36 28.20
N LEU A 13 -2.83 6.05 28.14
CA LEU A 13 -3.37 4.99 27.30
C LEU A 13 -3.22 5.31 25.81
N PHE A 14 -3.44 6.58 25.42
CA PHE A 14 -3.27 7.04 24.05
C PHE A 14 -1.81 6.95 23.58
N VAL A 15 -0.86 7.36 24.43
CA VAL A 15 0.58 7.23 24.14
C VAL A 15 0.97 5.75 24.02
N SER A 16 0.45 4.89 24.89
CA SER A 16 0.74 3.44 24.85
C SER A 16 0.23 2.76 23.59
N PHE A 17 -0.95 3.17 23.09
CA PHE A 17 -1.52 2.67 21.83
C PHE A 17 -0.68 3.09 20.60
N LEU A 18 -0.12 4.30 20.61
CA LEU A 18 0.80 4.76 19.55
C LEU A 18 2.11 3.96 19.51
N PHE A 19 2.58 3.47 20.65
CA PHE A 19 3.80 2.65 20.74
C PHE A 19 3.61 1.18 20.30
N THR A 20 2.37 0.69 20.14
CA THR A 20 2.10 -0.70 19.74
C THR A 20 2.10 -0.94 18.22
N ILE A 21 2.28 0.08 17.39
CA ILE A 21 2.53 -0.15 15.95
C ILE A 21 3.98 -0.58 15.76
N ARG A 22 4.24 -1.86 15.97
CA ARG A 22 5.42 -2.51 15.38
C ARG A 22 5.17 -2.63 13.88
N ALA A 23 5.87 -1.83 13.09
CA ALA A 23 6.00 -2.10 11.67
C ALA A 23 6.81 -3.39 11.53
N ASP A 24 6.19 -4.43 10.96
CA ASP A 24 6.88 -5.63 10.54
C ASP A 24 7.76 -5.24 9.36
N THR A 25 9.04 -4.98 9.60
CA THR A 25 9.98 -4.61 8.55
C THR A 25 10.36 -5.87 7.79
N LYS A 26 9.51 -6.28 6.84
CA LYS A 26 9.98 -7.11 5.73
C LYS A 26 11.14 -6.35 5.08
N SER A 27 12.29 -7.02 4.94
CA SER A 27 13.49 -6.50 4.28
C SER A 27 13.18 -6.23 2.81
N THR A 28 12.61 -5.07 2.50
CA THR A 28 12.30 -4.65 1.14
C THR A 28 13.61 -4.26 0.43
N ASP A 29 13.90 -4.92 -0.69
CA ASP A 29 15.04 -4.57 -1.54
C ASP A 29 14.96 -3.11 -2.00
N SER A 30 16.11 -2.44 -2.13
CA SER A 30 16.19 -1.03 -2.48
C SER A 30 17.44 -0.74 -3.32
N CYS A 31 17.43 0.38 -4.03
CA CYS A 31 18.58 0.86 -4.82
C CYS A 31 19.75 1.40 -3.99
N SER A 32 19.79 1.13 -2.68
CA SER A 32 20.86 1.58 -1.79
C SER A 32 22.13 0.72 -1.89
N SER A 33 22.01 -0.54 -2.32
CA SER A 33 23.14 -1.44 -2.56
C SER A 33 22.80 -2.51 -3.62
N ASN A 34 23.82 -3.01 -4.33
CA ASN A 34 23.69 -4.08 -5.34
C ASN A 34 24.24 -5.44 -4.85
N GLU A 35 24.57 -5.54 -3.56
CA GLU A 35 25.35 -6.65 -2.98
C GLU A 35 24.58 -7.98 -3.01
N ALA A 36 23.26 -7.96 -2.83
CA ALA A 36 22.45 -9.18 -2.97
C ALA A 36 22.46 -9.71 -4.42
N VAL A 37 22.41 -8.81 -5.41
CA VAL A 37 22.22 -9.17 -6.83
C VAL A 37 23.49 -9.75 -7.44
N SER A 38 24.68 -9.29 -7.03
CA SER A 38 25.96 -9.78 -7.57
C SER A 38 26.26 -11.24 -7.24
N SER A 39 25.70 -11.78 -6.16
CA SER A 39 25.85 -13.19 -5.79
C SER A 39 24.76 -14.10 -6.37
N LEU A 40 23.61 -13.53 -6.77
CA LEU A 40 22.44 -14.28 -7.19
C LEU A 40 22.37 -14.46 -8.70
N VAL A 41 22.86 -13.51 -9.48
CA VAL A 41 22.58 -13.42 -10.93
C VAL A 41 23.76 -13.97 -11.75
N PRO A 42 23.53 -14.72 -12.85
CA PRO A 42 24.60 -15.39 -13.59
C PRO A 42 25.39 -14.45 -14.52
N PHE A 43 25.17 -13.14 -14.45
CA PHE A 43 25.76 -12.14 -15.34
C PHE A 43 26.27 -10.90 -14.58
N TYR A 44 27.21 -10.18 -15.20
CA TYR A 44 27.86 -9.01 -14.62
C TYR A 44 26.84 -7.94 -14.22
N SER A 45 26.78 -7.62 -12.92
CA SER A 45 25.79 -6.72 -12.32
C SER A 45 26.36 -5.40 -11.81
N SER A 46 27.66 -5.15 -12.01
CA SER A 46 28.39 -4.01 -11.44
C SER A 46 27.99 -2.64 -12.01
N SER A 47 27.29 -2.60 -13.15
CA SER A 47 26.90 -1.37 -13.86
C SER A 47 25.39 -1.20 -14.02
N PHE A 48 24.58 -1.85 -13.18
CA PHE A 48 23.13 -1.70 -13.28
C PHE A 48 22.66 -0.32 -12.82
N HIS A 49 21.87 0.32 -13.69
CA HIS A 49 20.94 1.35 -13.28
C HIS A 49 19.88 0.71 -12.39
N CYS A 50 19.57 1.34 -11.26
CA CYS A 50 18.57 0.84 -10.33
C CYS A 50 17.46 1.87 -10.17
N LEU A 51 16.22 1.42 -10.27
CA LEU A 51 15.04 2.26 -10.16
C LEU A 51 13.97 1.60 -9.30
N SER A 52 13.29 2.41 -8.50
CA SER A 52 12.03 2.03 -7.87
C SER A 52 10.94 1.95 -8.95
N ALA A 53 10.79 0.78 -9.55
CA ALA A 53 9.86 0.53 -10.63
C ALA A 53 8.41 0.66 -10.20
N TRP A 54 8.02 0.18 -9.02
CA TRP A 54 6.65 0.30 -8.55
C TRP A 54 6.58 0.37 -7.03
N SER A 55 6.50 1.57 -6.49
CA SER A 55 6.64 1.82 -5.04
C SER A 55 5.53 1.21 -4.18
N SER A 56 4.29 1.12 -4.68
CA SER A 56 3.18 0.56 -3.88
C SER A 56 3.25 -0.95 -3.69
N GLN A 57 3.88 -1.67 -4.63
CA GLN A 57 4.15 -3.11 -4.51
C GLN A 57 5.63 -3.42 -4.22
N SER A 58 6.44 -2.38 -3.97
CA SER A 58 7.87 -2.49 -3.71
C SER A 58 8.68 -3.17 -4.82
N PHE A 59 8.33 -2.95 -6.10
CA PHE A 59 9.14 -3.47 -7.20
C PHE A 59 10.35 -2.55 -7.42
N VAL A 60 11.51 -3.18 -7.57
CA VAL A 60 12.76 -2.51 -7.94
C VAL A 60 13.27 -3.17 -9.22
N LEU A 61 13.50 -2.35 -10.25
CA LEU A 61 14.08 -2.79 -11.51
C LEU A 61 15.53 -2.36 -11.57
N ARG A 62 16.41 -3.33 -11.85
CA ARG A 62 17.80 -3.10 -12.19
C ARG A 62 18.04 -3.50 -13.63
N TYR A 63 18.76 -2.68 -14.39
CA TYR A 63 19.05 -2.98 -15.79
C TYR A 63 20.35 -2.36 -16.27
N ALA A 64 20.96 -2.96 -17.29
CA ALA A 64 22.03 -2.34 -18.06
C ALA A 64 22.06 -2.89 -19.48
N ARG A 65 22.62 -2.07 -20.37
CA ARG A 65 23.09 -2.53 -21.67
C ARG A 65 24.45 -3.19 -21.48
N THR A 66 24.50 -4.51 -21.60
CA THR A 66 25.71 -5.31 -21.40
C THR A 66 26.48 -5.55 -22.69
N ASP A 67 25.87 -5.30 -23.85
CA ASP A 67 26.52 -5.30 -25.17
C ASP A 67 25.74 -4.38 -26.14
N THR A 68 26.21 -4.27 -27.39
CA THR A 68 25.61 -3.45 -28.45
C THR A 68 24.11 -3.68 -28.61
N ASN A 69 23.63 -4.92 -28.56
CA ASN A 69 22.20 -5.24 -28.69
C ASN A 69 21.75 -6.16 -27.55
N LYS A 70 22.41 -6.13 -26.39
CA LYS A 70 22.10 -7.00 -25.26
C LYS A 70 21.76 -6.19 -24.03
N TRP A 71 20.60 -6.48 -23.46
CA TRP A 71 20.08 -5.84 -22.26
C TRP A 71 19.85 -6.87 -21.18
N SER A 72 20.35 -6.58 -19.99
CA SER A 72 20.19 -7.44 -18.82
C SER A 72 19.24 -6.77 -17.84
N TYR A 73 18.24 -7.52 -17.37
CA TYR A 73 17.20 -7.05 -16.46
C TYR A 73 17.18 -7.91 -15.21
N VAL A 74 16.98 -7.26 -14.07
CA VAL A 74 16.71 -7.90 -12.78
C VAL A 74 15.55 -7.18 -12.13
N LEU A 75 14.38 -7.80 -12.11
CA LEU A 75 13.23 -7.34 -11.36
C LEU A 75 13.25 -7.97 -9.98
N SER A 76 13.07 -7.16 -8.95
CA SER A 76 12.97 -7.62 -7.56
C SER A 76 11.64 -7.21 -6.97
N ALA A 77 10.99 -8.13 -6.26
CA ALA A 77 9.68 -7.93 -5.65
C ALA A 77 9.51 -8.80 -4.39
N PRO A 78 8.72 -8.37 -3.39
CA PRO A 78 8.43 -9.19 -2.22
C PRO A 78 7.76 -10.52 -2.58
N ASP A 79 8.12 -11.59 -1.89
CA ASP A 79 7.43 -12.87 -2.02
C ASP A 79 6.07 -12.83 -1.31
N THR A 80 5.01 -12.89 -2.10
CA THR A 80 3.61 -12.98 -1.68
C THR A 80 3.00 -14.35 -1.97
N ASN A 81 3.82 -15.36 -2.28
CA ASN A 81 3.37 -16.66 -2.79
C ASN A 81 2.44 -16.51 -4.01
N ALA A 82 2.82 -15.62 -4.92
CA ALA A 82 2.11 -15.30 -6.15
C ALA A 82 3.13 -15.05 -7.26
N TYR A 83 2.66 -14.95 -8.51
CA TYR A 83 3.55 -14.57 -9.61
C TYR A 83 3.88 -13.08 -9.61
N VAL A 84 5.07 -12.77 -10.12
CA VAL A 84 5.52 -11.40 -10.41
C VAL A 84 5.96 -11.32 -11.86
N GLY A 85 5.62 -10.21 -12.52
CA GLY A 85 5.84 -10.06 -13.96
C GLY A 85 6.33 -8.69 -14.37
N ILE A 86 7.10 -8.68 -15.46
CA ILE A 86 7.48 -7.49 -16.23
C ILE A 86 7.11 -7.69 -17.70
N GLY A 87 6.29 -6.80 -18.23
CA GLY A 87 5.88 -6.70 -19.62
C GLY A 87 6.62 -5.59 -20.37
N PHE A 88 6.76 -5.78 -21.67
CA PHE A 88 7.44 -4.91 -22.62
C PHE A 88 6.44 -4.54 -23.70
N SER A 89 5.99 -3.29 -23.70
CA SER A 89 4.89 -2.80 -24.53
C SER A 89 5.27 -1.56 -25.35
N HIS A 90 4.68 -1.43 -26.53
CA HIS A 90 4.92 -0.31 -27.44
C HIS A 90 4.12 0.95 -27.07
N ASP A 91 2.92 0.78 -26.54
CA ASP A 91 1.95 1.84 -26.21
C ASP A 91 1.65 1.95 -24.71
N GLY A 92 2.04 0.94 -23.93
CA GLY A 92 1.79 0.86 -22.49
C GLY A 92 0.58 -0.02 -22.13
N ASP A 93 -0.09 -0.57 -23.13
CA ASP A 93 -1.18 -1.53 -22.95
C ASP A 93 -0.65 -2.96 -22.95
N MET A 94 -1.43 -3.85 -22.32
CA MET A 94 -1.07 -5.25 -22.12
C MET A 94 -1.18 -6.05 -23.41
N GLU A 95 -2.17 -5.72 -24.25
CA GLU A 95 -2.45 -6.41 -25.51
C GLU A 95 -1.28 -6.26 -26.49
N GLU A 96 -1.07 -7.31 -27.29
CA GLU A 96 0.01 -7.44 -28.27
C GLU A 96 1.44 -7.23 -27.71
N SER A 97 1.62 -7.35 -26.40
CA SER A 97 2.90 -7.14 -25.73
C SER A 97 3.58 -8.47 -25.37
N SER A 98 4.78 -8.41 -24.79
CA SER A 98 5.50 -9.61 -24.32
C SER A 98 5.96 -9.44 -22.89
N ALA A 99 5.89 -10.49 -22.09
CA ALA A 99 6.22 -10.44 -20.67
C ALA A 99 7.13 -11.57 -20.23
N MET A 100 7.91 -11.28 -19.19
CA MET A 100 8.62 -12.27 -18.40
C MET A 100 7.96 -12.35 -17.03
N VAL A 101 7.54 -13.55 -16.66
CA VAL A 101 6.82 -13.81 -15.42
C VAL A 101 7.51 -14.94 -14.66
N GLY A 102 7.59 -14.81 -13.34
CA GLY A 102 8.15 -15.86 -12.51
C GLY A 102 7.53 -15.94 -11.12
N TRP A 103 7.65 -17.11 -10.53
CA TRP A 103 7.12 -17.46 -9.21
C TRP A 103 7.87 -18.66 -8.64
N PHE A 104 7.71 -18.92 -7.35
CA PHE A 104 8.11 -20.18 -6.74
C PHE A 104 6.88 -21.08 -6.62
N ASP A 105 6.97 -22.32 -7.09
CA ASP A 105 5.90 -23.28 -6.90
C ASP A 105 5.83 -23.76 -5.44
N SER A 106 4.78 -24.54 -5.13
CA SER A 106 4.59 -25.12 -3.79
C SER A 106 5.73 -26.03 -3.32
N SER A 107 6.59 -26.50 -4.24
CA SER A 107 7.78 -27.31 -3.96
C SER A 107 9.04 -26.45 -3.82
N SER A 108 8.90 -25.12 -3.71
CA SER A 108 10.01 -24.15 -3.67
C SER A 108 10.91 -24.20 -4.91
N LYS A 109 10.39 -24.71 -6.03
CA LYS A 109 11.09 -24.65 -7.31
C LYS A 109 10.70 -23.36 -8.01
N GLY A 110 11.71 -22.58 -8.35
CA GLY A 110 11.55 -21.36 -9.13
C GLY A 110 11.15 -21.67 -10.58
N VAL A 111 10.11 -20.99 -11.07
CA VAL A 111 9.65 -21.03 -12.45
C VAL A 111 9.75 -19.63 -13.03
N ILE A 112 10.32 -19.54 -14.24
CA ILE A 112 10.39 -18.31 -15.04
C ILE A 112 9.98 -18.65 -16.46
N LYS A 113 9.05 -17.88 -17.03
CA LYS A 113 8.51 -18.11 -18.37
C LYS A 113 8.29 -16.79 -19.10
N GLN A 114 8.44 -16.84 -20.42
CA GLN A 114 8.01 -15.78 -21.30
C GLN A 114 6.54 -15.97 -21.66
N TYR A 115 5.80 -14.89 -21.84
CA TYR A 115 4.41 -14.88 -22.29
C TYR A 115 4.23 -13.89 -23.43
N TYR A 116 3.45 -14.29 -24.43
CA TYR A 116 2.86 -13.36 -25.38
C TYR A 116 1.52 -12.92 -24.81
N LEU A 117 1.27 -11.61 -24.73
CA LEU A 117 0.06 -11.07 -24.13
C LEU A 117 -0.89 -10.65 -25.24
N GLY A 118 -1.58 -11.63 -25.85
CA GLY A 118 -2.38 -11.40 -27.06
C GLY A 118 -3.71 -10.68 -26.80
N ASP A 119 -4.31 -10.88 -25.61
CA ASP A 119 -5.58 -10.28 -25.18
C ASP A 119 -5.61 -10.25 -23.64
N MET A 120 -6.69 -9.75 -23.05
CA MET A 120 -6.95 -9.76 -21.60
C MET A 120 -7.32 -11.15 -21.07
N GLU A 121 -7.66 -12.10 -21.94
CA GLU A 121 -7.99 -13.47 -21.53
C GLU A 121 -6.74 -14.32 -21.27
N SER A 122 -6.80 -15.15 -20.22
CA SER A 122 -5.72 -16.08 -19.88
C SER A 122 -5.34 -17.00 -21.05
N SER A 123 -6.32 -17.52 -21.80
CA SER A 123 -6.10 -18.37 -22.97
C SER A 123 -5.33 -17.67 -24.10
N ALA A 124 -5.42 -16.35 -24.20
CA ALA A 124 -4.66 -15.53 -25.14
C ALA A 124 -3.27 -15.13 -24.62
N CYS A 125 -2.90 -15.59 -23.42
CA CYS A 125 -1.61 -15.39 -22.79
C CYS A 125 -0.83 -16.72 -22.66
N PRO A 126 -0.44 -17.38 -23.77
CA PRO A 126 0.20 -18.68 -23.70
C PRO A 126 1.62 -18.61 -23.10
N PRO A 127 1.98 -19.58 -22.24
CA PRO A 127 3.32 -19.70 -21.70
C PRO A 127 4.34 -20.07 -22.78
N ASP A 128 5.60 -19.70 -22.55
CA ASP A 128 6.76 -19.97 -23.41
C ASP A 128 6.64 -19.36 -24.83
N GLN A 129 5.81 -18.33 -24.98
CA GLN A 129 5.65 -17.55 -26.21
C GLN A 129 5.99 -16.08 -25.96
N GLY A 130 6.20 -15.32 -27.03
CA GLY A 130 6.48 -13.88 -26.96
C GLY A 130 7.53 -13.43 -27.97
N ASN A 131 7.72 -12.11 -28.03
CA ASN A 131 8.58 -11.46 -29.01
C ASN A 131 9.95 -11.08 -28.43
N LEU A 132 10.22 -11.40 -27.16
CA LEU A 132 11.52 -11.14 -26.52
C LEU A 132 12.50 -12.22 -26.97
N THR A 133 13.60 -11.78 -27.60
CA THR A 133 14.69 -12.67 -28.00
C THR A 133 15.59 -12.92 -26.78
N LEU A 134 15.31 -13.96 -26.01
CA LEU A 134 16.07 -14.30 -24.80
C LEU A 134 17.47 -14.85 -25.14
N VAL A 135 18.47 -14.42 -24.38
CA VAL A 135 19.81 -15.03 -24.43
C VAL A 135 19.74 -16.42 -23.77
N LYS A 136 20.36 -17.43 -24.39
CA LYS A 136 20.35 -18.79 -23.85
C LYS A 136 21.04 -18.85 -22.48
N ASN A 137 20.42 -19.56 -21.53
CA ASN A 137 20.92 -19.76 -20.16
C ASN A 137 21.12 -18.46 -19.36
N SER A 138 20.46 -17.37 -19.74
CA SER A 138 20.54 -16.10 -19.01
C SER A 138 19.34 -15.85 -18.08
N THR A 139 18.32 -16.71 -18.14
CA THR A 139 17.12 -16.64 -17.29
C THR A 139 17.36 -17.31 -15.95
N LEU A 140 17.01 -16.61 -14.88
CA LEU A 140 17.09 -17.11 -13.51
C LEU A 140 15.96 -16.51 -12.69
N ILE A 141 15.44 -17.32 -11.76
CA ILE A 141 14.67 -16.82 -10.64
C ILE A 141 15.33 -17.29 -9.35
N ALA A 142 15.52 -16.36 -8.41
CA ALA A 142 16.14 -16.64 -7.12
C ALA A 142 15.32 -16.02 -5.98
N MET A 143 15.44 -16.60 -4.79
CA MET A 143 14.82 -16.09 -3.56
C MET A 143 15.93 -15.71 -2.60
N HIS A 144 15.87 -14.49 -2.06
CA HIS A 144 16.77 -14.06 -0.99
C HIS A 144 16.03 -13.12 -0.04
N SER A 145 16.06 -13.43 1.26
CA SER A 145 15.40 -12.63 2.30
C SER A 145 13.93 -12.28 2.00
N SER A 146 13.14 -13.27 1.58
CA SER A 146 11.72 -13.10 1.18
C SER A 146 11.49 -12.14 0.00
N THR A 147 12.51 -11.93 -0.83
CA THR A 147 12.42 -11.17 -2.08
C THR A 147 12.73 -12.10 -3.25
N ILE A 148 11.85 -12.09 -4.25
CA ILE A 148 12.03 -12.77 -5.52
C ILE A 148 12.87 -11.88 -6.42
N TYR A 149 13.88 -12.48 -7.05
CA TYR A 149 14.73 -11.86 -8.06
C TYR A 149 14.49 -12.59 -9.39
N LEU A 150 13.87 -11.89 -10.33
CA LEU A 150 13.62 -12.34 -11.70
C LEU A 150 14.68 -11.72 -12.61
N ALA A 151 15.64 -12.52 -13.07
CA ALA A 151 16.76 -12.08 -13.87
C ALA A 151 16.74 -12.71 -15.26
N PHE A 152 16.98 -11.91 -16.30
CA PHE A 152 17.04 -12.39 -17.68
C PHE A 152 17.77 -11.41 -18.59
N GLU A 153 18.27 -11.88 -19.72
CA GLU A 153 18.86 -11.04 -20.76
C GLU A 153 18.09 -11.15 -22.07
N VAL A 154 17.90 -10.02 -22.74
CA VAL A 154 17.18 -9.89 -24.01
C VAL A 154 18.11 -9.29 -25.07
N ILE A 155 18.03 -9.82 -26.29
CA ILE A 155 18.68 -9.27 -27.47
C ILE A 155 17.71 -8.28 -28.15
N THR A 156 18.07 -7.00 -28.13
CA THR A 156 17.34 -5.94 -28.84
C THR A 156 18.24 -4.72 -29.06
N ASP A 157 18.07 -4.04 -30.19
CA ASP A 157 18.76 -2.78 -30.49
C ASP A 157 18.25 -1.64 -29.59
N GLN A 158 16.95 -1.61 -29.34
CA GLN A 158 16.31 -0.67 -28.42
C GLN A 158 15.23 -1.37 -27.60
N PRO A 159 15.19 -1.15 -26.27
CA PRO A 159 14.11 -1.66 -25.43
C PRO A 159 12.80 -0.94 -25.73
N THR A 160 11.68 -1.59 -25.43
CA THR A 160 10.36 -1.00 -25.63
C THR A 160 10.18 0.26 -24.77
N PRO A 161 9.45 1.27 -25.25
CA PRO A 161 9.29 2.54 -24.55
C PRO A 161 8.39 2.43 -23.31
N TYR A 162 7.64 1.33 -23.14
CA TYR A 162 6.84 1.09 -21.94
C TYR A 162 7.19 -0.26 -21.30
N LEU A 163 7.20 -0.24 -19.97
CA LEU A 163 7.29 -1.40 -19.12
C LEU A 163 6.00 -1.52 -18.31
N ILE A 164 5.49 -2.74 -18.22
CA ILE A 164 4.30 -3.08 -17.46
C ILE A 164 4.74 -3.96 -16.30
N TYR A 165 4.24 -3.73 -15.11
CA TYR A 165 4.50 -4.55 -13.93
C TYR A 165 3.20 -5.16 -13.45
N ALA A 166 3.24 -6.43 -13.07
CA ALA A 166 2.07 -7.14 -12.58
C ALA A 166 2.43 -8.04 -11.40
N VAL A 167 1.47 -8.22 -10.50
CA VAL A 167 1.54 -9.17 -9.39
C VAL A 167 0.25 -9.98 -9.33
N GLY A 168 0.37 -11.29 -9.09
CA GLY A 168 -0.76 -12.18 -8.89
C GLY A 168 -1.45 -11.99 -7.54
N HIS A 169 -2.56 -12.68 -7.34
CA HIS A 169 -3.27 -12.71 -6.06
C HIS A 169 -2.41 -13.40 -4.99
N PRO A 170 -2.22 -12.80 -3.79
CA PRO A 170 -1.40 -13.41 -2.74
C PRO A 170 -1.89 -14.80 -2.35
N GLY A 171 -1.02 -15.81 -2.45
CA GLY A 171 -1.36 -17.20 -2.17
C GLY A 171 -1.82 -18.00 -3.38
N ASP A 172 -2.08 -17.35 -4.51
CA ASP A 172 -2.55 -17.98 -5.73
C ASP A 172 -1.39 -18.12 -6.73
N LEU A 173 -0.97 -19.38 -6.91
CA LEU A 173 0.09 -19.75 -7.85
C LEU A 173 -0.50 -20.18 -9.19
N PRO A 174 0.18 -19.90 -10.31
CA PRO A 174 -0.25 -20.37 -11.62
C PRO A 174 -0.49 -21.89 -11.66
N SER A 175 -1.48 -22.31 -12.44
CA SER A 175 -1.86 -23.71 -12.61
C SER A 175 -0.75 -24.53 -13.29
N SER A 176 -0.86 -25.86 -13.24
CA SER A 176 0.17 -26.78 -13.76
C SER A 176 0.41 -26.68 -15.28
N ASN A 177 -0.54 -26.13 -16.03
CA ASN A 177 -0.41 -25.80 -17.45
C ASN A 177 0.28 -24.43 -17.69
N TYR A 178 0.70 -23.74 -16.63
CA TYR A 178 1.42 -22.48 -16.65
C TYR A 178 0.65 -21.28 -17.23
N TYR A 179 -0.66 -21.39 -17.37
CA TYR A 179 -1.49 -20.24 -17.69
C TYR A 179 -1.61 -19.33 -16.46
N LEU A 180 -1.63 -18.03 -16.72
CA LEU A 180 -1.71 -17.01 -15.67
C LEU A 180 -3.16 -16.59 -15.48
N ASP A 181 -3.60 -16.54 -14.24
CA ASP A 181 -4.84 -15.86 -13.88
C ASP A 181 -4.65 -14.34 -13.93
N GLU A 182 -5.76 -13.61 -13.92
CA GLU A 182 -5.76 -12.15 -13.88
C GLU A 182 -4.89 -11.64 -12.70
N HIS A 183 -4.04 -10.65 -13.00
CA HIS A 183 -3.20 -10.02 -11.99
C HIS A 183 -4.07 -9.36 -10.92
N HIS A 184 -3.62 -9.38 -9.67
CA HIS A 184 -4.28 -8.66 -8.59
C HIS A 184 -4.12 -7.14 -8.75
N ASP A 185 -2.95 -6.71 -9.23
CA ASP A 185 -2.66 -5.30 -9.45
C ASP A 185 -1.63 -5.16 -10.58
N ARG A 186 -1.66 -4.01 -11.26
CA ARG A 186 -0.71 -3.68 -12.33
C ARG A 186 -0.30 -2.21 -12.33
N ALA A 187 0.86 -1.92 -12.92
CA ALA A 187 1.29 -0.57 -13.21
C ALA A 187 2.01 -0.49 -14.56
N THR A 188 1.82 0.61 -15.28
CA THR A 188 2.54 0.91 -16.51
C THR A 188 3.47 2.09 -16.30
N ALA A 189 4.64 2.02 -16.91
CA ALA A 189 5.66 3.05 -16.86
C ALA A 189 6.24 3.29 -18.24
N LYS A 190 6.46 4.56 -18.58
CA LYS A 190 7.34 4.92 -19.67
C LYS A 190 8.79 4.71 -19.25
N PHE A 191 9.54 3.98 -20.05
CA PHE A 191 10.91 3.59 -19.83
C PHE A 191 11.83 4.30 -20.81
N ASP A 192 12.80 5.05 -20.28
CA ASP A 192 13.89 5.63 -21.06
C ASP A 192 15.21 5.05 -20.57
N ALA A 193 15.74 4.13 -21.37
CA ALA A 193 16.95 3.40 -21.07
C ALA A 193 18.23 4.25 -21.13
N ASN A 194 18.18 5.44 -21.76
CA ASN A 194 19.32 6.34 -21.86
C ASN A 194 19.39 7.30 -20.68
N SER A 195 18.24 7.81 -20.23
CA SER A 195 18.19 8.74 -19.09
C SER A 195 18.21 8.02 -17.74
N GLY A 196 17.94 6.72 -17.70
CA GLY A 196 17.82 6.04 -16.42
C GLY A 196 16.47 6.29 -15.76
N ILE A 197 15.46 6.84 -16.46
CA ILE A 197 14.22 7.33 -15.82
C ILE A 197 13.03 6.45 -16.19
N ILE A 198 12.26 6.07 -15.17
CA ILE A 198 10.93 5.49 -15.32
C ILE A 198 9.89 6.56 -14.93
N ASN A 199 9.06 6.95 -15.89
CA ASN A 199 7.96 7.90 -15.66
C ASN A 199 6.62 7.15 -15.66
N GLY A 200 5.88 7.23 -14.55
CA GLY A 200 4.49 6.73 -14.49
C GLY A 200 4.26 5.51 -13.61
N ALA A 201 5.28 4.71 -13.30
CA ALA A 201 5.13 3.64 -12.32
C ALA A 201 5.52 4.15 -10.93
N GLY A 202 4.50 4.61 -10.19
CA GLY A 202 4.64 5.07 -8.81
C GLY A 202 4.92 6.56 -8.63
N SER A 203 4.18 7.43 -9.30
CA SER A 203 3.97 8.80 -8.81
C SER A 203 2.49 9.15 -8.77
N SER A 204 1.81 8.61 -7.76
CA SER A 204 0.87 9.45 -7.06
C SER A 204 1.31 9.49 -5.60
N SER A 205 1.65 10.68 -5.12
CA SER A 205 1.65 11.03 -3.70
C SER A 205 0.23 10.96 -3.09
N GLY A 206 -0.67 10.19 -3.71
CA GLY A 206 -2.02 9.95 -3.26
C GLY A 206 -2.01 8.83 -2.23
N PHE A 207 -2.53 9.12 -1.04
CA PHE A 207 -2.79 8.09 -0.04
C PHE A 207 -3.53 6.90 -0.68
N THR A 208 -3.05 5.68 -0.42
CA THR A 208 -3.71 4.44 -0.89
C THR A 208 -5.16 4.42 -0.41
N LYS A 209 -6.06 3.71 -1.11
CA LYS A 209 -7.48 3.62 -0.71
C LYS A 209 -7.62 3.16 0.76
N ALA A 210 -6.79 2.22 1.19
CA ALA A 210 -6.70 1.76 2.58
C ALA A 210 -6.21 2.86 3.55
N ARG A 211 -5.22 3.67 3.15
CA ARG A 211 -4.69 4.77 3.96
C ARG A 211 -5.64 5.98 4.01
N LYS A 212 -6.41 6.24 2.94
CA LYS A 212 -7.52 7.21 2.92
C LYS A 212 -8.62 6.78 3.88
N HIS A 213 -9.00 5.50 3.87
CA HIS A 213 -10.03 5.01 4.78
C HIS A 213 -9.56 5.11 6.23
N SER A 214 -8.32 4.71 6.51
CA SER A 214 -7.72 4.81 7.85
C SER A 214 -7.60 6.27 8.33
N LEU A 215 -7.22 7.21 7.45
CA LEU A 215 -7.14 8.65 7.77
C LEU A 215 -8.53 9.22 8.12
N LEU A 216 -9.56 8.84 7.37
CA LEU A 216 -10.93 9.29 7.63
C LEU A 216 -11.47 8.72 8.95
N VAL A 217 -11.11 7.48 9.28
CA VAL A 217 -11.47 6.86 10.57
C VAL A 217 -10.81 7.60 11.73
N ILE A 218 -9.53 7.95 11.63
CA ILE A 218 -8.82 8.71 12.68
C ILE A 218 -9.38 10.14 12.81
N LEU A 219 -9.67 10.84 11.71
CA LEU A 219 -10.27 12.17 11.76
C LEU A 219 -11.71 12.14 12.31
N GLY A 220 -12.50 11.12 11.97
CA GLY A 220 -13.86 10.94 12.48
C GLY A 220 -13.87 10.63 13.97
N TRP A 221 -13.25 9.53 14.37
CA TRP A 221 -13.31 9.01 15.75
C TRP A 221 -12.35 9.73 16.70
N GLY A 222 -11.19 10.18 16.22
CA GLY A 222 -10.16 10.80 17.05
C GLY A 222 -10.29 12.31 17.24
N LEU A 223 -10.90 13.02 16.28
CA LEU A 223 -10.98 14.49 16.30
C LEU A 223 -12.43 15.00 16.38
N LEU A 224 -13.32 14.56 15.49
CA LEU A 224 -14.66 15.14 15.36
C LEU A 224 -15.60 14.73 16.52
N ILE A 225 -15.61 13.45 16.93
CA ILE A 225 -16.49 12.98 18.01
C ILE A 225 -16.14 13.61 19.38
N PRO A 226 -14.86 13.65 19.82
CA PRO A 226 -14.51 14.28 21.09
C PRO A 226 -14.79 15.79 21.13
N ILE A 227 -14.55 16.51 20.03
CA ILE A 227 -14.82 17.95 19.94
C ILE A 227 -16.33 18.22 20.02
N GLY A 228 -17.16 17.43 19.31
CA GLY A 228 -18.62 17.56 19.36
C GLY A 228 -19.22 17.28 20.74
N ALA A 229 -18.62 16.38 21.51
CA ALA A 229 -19.04 16.09 22.89
C ALA A 229 -18.72 17.24 23.86
N ILE A 230 -17.64 18.00 23.62
CA ILE A 230 -17.25 19.13 24.46
C ILE A 230 -18.13 20.36 24.17
N THR A 231 -18.41 20.65 22.90
CA THR A 231 -19.19 21.85 22.51
C THR A 231 -20.63 21.77 23.02
N THR A 232 -21.29 20.62 22.89
CA THR A 232 -22.66 20.41 23.40
C THR A 232 -22.76 20.52 24.93
N ARG A 233 -21.74 20.08 25.67
CA ARG A 233 -21.71 20.22 27.14
C ARG A 233 -21.51 21.66 27.58
N MET A 234 -20.71 22.45 26.86
CA MET A 234 -20.50 23.87 27.19
C MET A 234 -21.76 24.71 26.91
N SER A 235 -22.54 24.38 25.88
CA SER A 235 -23.82 25.06 25.61
C SER A 235 -24.89 24.77 26.67
N ILE A 236 -24.94 23.53 27.19
CA ILE A 236 -25.91 23.15 28.24
C ILE A 236 -25.57 23.81 29.59
N ILE A 237 -24.28 23.98 29.91
CA ILE A 237 -23.85 24.64 31.16
C ILE A 237 -24.17 26.15 31.12
N CYS A 238 -24.04 26.81 29.97
CA CYS A 238 -24.40 28.23 29.84
C CYS A 238 -25.91 28.50 29.91
N LEU A 239 -26.75 27.57 29.45
CA LEU A 239 -28.21 27.69 29.58
C LEU A 239 -28.71 27.47 31.02
N ALA A 240 -28.00 26.70 31.85
CA ALA A 240 -28.37 26.49 33.24
C ALA A 240 -28.12 27.72 34.16
N LYS A 241 -27.34 28.71 33.72
CA LYS A 241 -27.00 29.91 34.52
C LYS A 241 -27.93 31.12 34.32
N ARG A 242 -29.04 30.98 33.58
CA ARG A 242 -30.12 31.99 33.48
C ARG A 242 -31.42 31.55 34.15
N ARG A 243 -31.39 31.09 35.41
CA ARG A 243 -32.59 31.18 36.28
C ARG A 243 -32.47 32.44 37.13
N PRO A 244 -33.33 33.47 36.95
CA PRO A 244 -33.40 34.58 37.88
C PRO A 244 -34.00 34.10 39.21
N TYR A 245 -33.29 34.42 40.29
CA TYR A 245 -33.71 34.30 41.68
C TYR A 245 -34.85 35.29 41.94
N SER A 246 -36.06 34.79 42.16
CA SER A 246 -37.21 35.61 42.57
C SER A 246 -37.19 35.77 44.10
N ASP A 247 -36.90 36.99 44.52
CA ASP A 247 -36.84 37.43 45.91
C ASP A 247 -38.27 37.67 46.41
N THR A 248 -38.76 36.88 47.38
CA THR A 248 -40.04 37.13 48.05
C THR A 248 -39.75 37.51 49.50
N LYS A 249 -39.86 38.80 49.83
CA LYS A 249 -39.79 39.29 51.21
C LYS A 249 -41.10 39.98 51.63
N SER A 250 -41.50 39.58 52.84
CA SER A 250 -42.18 40.36 53.88
C SER A 250 -43.62 40.84 53.66
N TYR A 251 -44.56 40.13 54.26
CA TYR A 251 -45.76 40.72 54.87
C TYR A 251 -45.74 40.45 56.38
N LEU A 252 -45.67 41.52 57.18
CA LEU A 252 -45.95 41.52 58.61
C LEU A 252 -47.08 42.54 58.86
N ARG A 253 -48.28 42.07 59.23
CA ARG A 253 -49.17 42.80 60.16
C ARG A 253 -50.30 41.89 60.68
N SER A 254 -50.29 41.68 62.00
CA SER A 254 -51.41 41.23 62.84
C SER A 254 -52.07 42.49 63.48
N PRO A 255 -53.15 42.47 64.30
CA PRO A 255 -54.17 41.45 64.62
C PRO A 255 -55.63 42.02 64.48
N LYS A 256 -56.65 41.16 64.63
CA LYS A 256 -57.86 41.47 65.42
C LYS A 256 -58.62 40.18 65.78
N ASP A 257 -58.93 40.08 67.07
CA ASP A 257 -59.80 39.12 67.74
C ASP A 257 -61.16 38.91 67.05
N THR A 258 -61.72 37.70 67.15
CA THR A 258 -62.97 37.45 67.90
C THR A 258 -63.24 35.93 68.01
N THR A 259 -63.22 35.49 69.26
CA THR A 259 -63.83 34.35 69.95
C THR A 259 -65.01 33.62 69.27
N GLN A 260 -64.98 32.27 69.39
CA GLN A 260 -65.99 31.42 70.06
C GLN A 260 -66.61 30.22 69.27
N ALA A 261 -66.34 29.02 69.83
CA ALA A 261 -67.18 27.81 69.98
C ALA A 261 -67.74 27.01 68.78
N THR A 262 -67.18 25.79 68.62
CA THR A 262 -67.79 24.43 68.48
C THR A 262 -69.31 24.23 68.72
N PRO A 263 -69.89 23.04 68.41
CA PRO A 263 -69.92 22.26 67.15
C PRO A 263 -71.37 21.73 66.86
N ILE A 264 -71.51 20.69 66.02
CA ILE A 264 -72.58 19.66 65.94
C ILE A 264 -73.38 19.63 64.62
N LEU A 265 -73.29 18.45 63.98
CA LEU A 265 -74.10 17.78 62.94
C LEU A 265 -74.24 18.43 61.56
#